data_AF-A0A659UH81-F1
#
_entry.id   AF-A0A659UH81-F1
#
_cell.length_a   1.000
_cell.length_b   1.000
_cell.length_c   1.000
_cell.angle_alpha   90.00
_cell.angle_beta   90.00
_cell.angle_gamma   90.00
#
_symmetry.space_group_name_H-M   'P 1'
#
loop_
_entity.id
_entity.type
_entity.pdbx_description
1 polymer ?
#
loop_
_entity_poly.entity_id
_entity_poly.type
_entity_poly.pdbx_seq_one_letter_code
_entity_poly.pdbx_strand_id
1 'polypeptide(L)'
;YIQEPQDELTSLDFQGCVFIGPARTGKTMIHLNWTSHTVMTDPADMMLVHMDRENARKWSKGDLERYLQASTSVREHQLKHRKDDNTFDKEFDSGMRLLLT
;
A
#
# COMPACT_ATOMS: atom_id res chain seq x y z
N TYR A 1 -3.28 -16.23 3.39
CA TYR A 1 -1.85 -16.58 3.27
C TYR A 1 -1.05 -15.38 3.76
N ILE A 2 0.01 -15.59 4.54
CA ILE A 2 0.82 -14.54 5.22
C ILE A 2 0.01 -13.72 6.25
N GLN A 3 -0.43 -14.37 7.32
CA GLN A 3 -1.18 -13.72 8.41
C GLN A 3 -0.24 -13.05 9.41
N GLU A 4 0.73 -13.80 9.93
CA GLU A 4 1.64 -13.37 11.00
C GLU A 4 2.36 -12.03 10.68
N PRO A 5 2.96 -11.82 9.48
CA PRO A 5 3.50 -10.50 9.13
C PRO A 5 2.52 -9.34 9.11
N GLN A 6 1.22 -9.59 8.89
CA GLN A 6 0.21 -8.53 8.96
C GLN A 6 -0.17 -8.23 10.40
N ASP A 7 -0.31 -9.26 11.24
CA ASP A 7 -0.60 -9.11 12.66
C ASP A 7 0.56 -8.36 13.36
N GLU A 8 1.80 -8.66 12.99
CA GLU A 8 3.00 -8.00 13.52
C GLU A 8 3.12 -6.54 13.12
N LEU A 9 2.69 -6.16 11.91
CA LEU A 9 2.68 -4.76 11.49
C LEU A 9 1.65 -3.93 12.28
N THR A 10 0.54 -4.53 12.73
CA THR A 10 -0.43 -3.88 13.64
C THR A 10 -0.07 -3.95 15.11
N SER A 11 0.98 -4.70 15.48
CA SER A 11 1.31 -4.93 16.88
C SER A 11 1.86 -3.66 17.55
N LEU A 12 1.46 -3.45 18.81
CA LEU A 12 2.01 -2.39 19.65
C LEU A 12 3.34 -2.82 20.31
N ASP A 13 3.68 -4.10 20.27
CA ASP A 13 4.89 -4.64 20.90
C ASP A 13 6.15 -4.38 20.06
N PHE A 14 5.98 -4.14 18.76
CA PHE A 14 7.07 -3.98 17.80
C PHE A 14 6.94 -2.68 17.03
N GLN A 15 8.08 -2.04 16.72
CA GLN A 15 8.10 -0.82 15.90
C GLN A 15 8.32 -1.11 14.40
N GLY A 16 8.61 -2.35 14.05
CA GLY A 16 8.85 -2.74 12.66
C GLY A 16 8.97 -4.25 12.50
N CYS A 17 8.66 -4.71 11.29
CA CYS A 17 8.72 -6.11 10.90
C CYS A 17 9.65 -6.27 9.68
N VAL A 18 10.51 -7.30 9.70
CA VAL A 18 11.37 -7.66 8.56
C VAL A 18 10.93 -9.03 8.04
N PHE A 19 10.32 -9.05 6.86
CA PHE A 19 9.87 -10.28 6.24
C PHE A 19 10.88 -10.85 5.24
N ILE A 20 11.47 -11.99 5.57
CA ILE A 20 12.35 -12.75 4.67
C ILE A 20 11.55 -13.95 4.14
N GLY A 21 11.57 -14.15 2.82
CA GLY A 21 10.87 -15.26 2.21
C GLY A 21 11.29 -15.48 0.77
N PRO A 22 11.14 -16.69 0.23
CA PRO A 22 11.54 -17.00 -1.14
C PRO A 22 10.74 -16.21 -2.18
N ALA A 23 11.20 -16.23 -3.44
CA ALA A 23 10.46 -15.63 -4.54
C ALA A 23 9.06 -16.25 -4.69
N ARG A 24 8.08 -15.45 -5.13
CA ARG A 24 6.67 -15.85 -5.33
C ARG A 24 5.93 -16.30 -4.05
N THR A 25 6.26 -15.68 -2.92
CA THR A 25 5.56 -15.89 -1.63
C THR A 25 4.60 -14.78 -1.28
N GLY A 26 4.05 -14.05 -2.26
CA GLY A 26 3.02 -13.04 -1.98
C GLY A 26 3.50 -11.80 -1.22
N LYS A 27 4.80 -11.46 -1.26
CA LYS A 27 5.36 -10.22 -0.67
C LYS A 27 4.58 -8.98 -1.10
N THR A 28 4.16 -8.92 -2.36
CA THR A 28 3.35 -7.84 -2.90
C THR A 28 2.00 -7.72 -2.18
N MET A 29 1.38 -8.85 -1.81
CA MET A 29 0.09 -8.86 -1.10
C MET A 29 0.21 -8.27 0.30
N ILE A 30 1.34 -8.45 0.99
CA ILE A 30 1.57 -7.85 2.32
C ILE A 30 1.42 -6.33 2.23
N HIS A 31 2.08 -5.70 1.25
CA HIS A 31 2.06 -4.24 1.06
C HIS A 31 0.66 -3.73 0.69
N LEU A 32 -0.07 -4.44 -0.19
CA LEU A 32 -1.42 -4.07 -0.60
C LEU A 32 -2.43 -4.20 0.55
N ASN A 33 -2.34 -5.28 1.33
CA ASN A 33 -3.18 -5.49 2.50
C ASN A 33 -2.91 -4.43 3.56
N TRP A 34 -1.63 -4.11 3.82
CA TRP A 34 -1.23 -3.08 4.77
C TRP A 34 -1.76 -1.69 4.35
N THR A 35 -1.62 -1.35 3.08
CA THR A 35 -2.18 -0.12 2.51
C THR A 35 -3.69 -0.06 2.75
N SER A 36 -4.40 -1.17 2.55
CA SER A 36 -5.85 -1.22 2.71
C SER A 36 -6.29 -1.08 4.16
N HIS A 37 -5.58 -1.72 5.08
CA HIS A 37 -5.81 -1.55 6.52
C HIS A 37 -5.63 -0.09 6.95
N THR A 38 -4.59 0.56 6.43
CA THR A 38 -4.30 1.97 6.72
C THR A 38 -5.37 2.90 6.13
N VAL A 39 -5.85 2.63 4.92
CA VAL A 39 -6.94 3.43 4.31
C VAL A 39 -8.25 3.27 5.09
N MET A 40 -8.57 2.06 5.56
CA MET A 40 -9.88 1.73 6.12
C MET A 40 -10.01 1.97 7.62
N THR A 41 -8.97 1.61 8.38
CA THR A 41 -9.08 1.44 9.84
C THR A 41 -8.24 2.46 10.59
N ASP A 42 -7.01 2.70 10.15
CA ASP A 42 -6.04 3.54 10.84
C ASP A 42 -5.33 4.47 9.84
N PRO A 43 -5.89 5.65 9.54
CA PRO A 43 -5.37 6.55 8.52
C PRO A 43 -4.02 7.14 8.97
N ALA A 44 -2.95 6.60 8.41
CA ALA A 44 -1.58 7.05 8.59
C ALA A 44 -0.89 7.26 7.25
N ASP A 45 -0.04 8.28 7.15
CA ASP A 45 0.76 8.50 5.94
C ASP A 45 1.74 7.34 5.71
N MET A 46 1.81 6.88 4.46
CA MET A 46 2.61 5.71 4.10
C MET A 46 3.57 6.03 2.97
N MET A 47 4.81 5.58 3.11
CA MET A 47 5.82 5.64 2.05
C MET A 47 6.25 4.23 1.66
N LEU A 48 6.00 3.86 0.41
CA LEU A 48 6.43 2.61 -0.20
C LEU A 48 7.67 2.87 -1.06
N VAL A 49 8.78 2.26 -0.65
CA VAL A 49 10.11 2.44 -1.24
C VAL A 49 10.45 1.22 -2.09
N HIS A 50 10.75 1.44 -3.37
CA HIS A 50 11.26 0.43 -4.29
C HIS A 50 12.76 0.59 -4.56
N MET A 51 13.34 -0.39 -5.25
CA MET A 51 14.77 -0.40 -5.60
C MET A 51 15.17 0.78 -6.50
N ASP A 52 14.28 1.15 -7.42
CA ASP A 52 14.44 2.30 -8.30
C ASP A 52 13.07 2.87 -8.70
N ARG A 53 13.12 4.08 -9.27
CA ARG A 53 11.93 4.83 -9.69
C ARG A 53 11.16 4.18 -10.83
N GLU A 54 11.81 3.40 -11.69
CA GLU A 54 11.16 2.72 -12.80
C GLU A 54 10.32 1.54 -12.30
N ASN A 55 10.86 0.77 -11.36
CA ASN A 55 10.18 -0.31 -10.66
C ASN A 55 9.01 0.22 -9.83
N ALA A 56 9.18 1.35 -9.12
CA ALA A 56 8.07 2.04 -8.46
C ALA A 56 6.96 2.39 -9.44
N ARG A 57 7.29 3.02 -10.58
CA ARG A 57 6.31 3.35 -11.62
C ARG A 57 5.60 2.13 -12.20
N LYS A 58 6.33 1.04 -12.45
CA LYS A 58 5.76 -0.22 -12.95
C LYS A 58 4.79 -0.82 -11.95
N TRP A 59 5.14 -0.83 -10.66
CA TRP A 59 4.28 -1.32 -9.60
C TRP A 59 3.02 -0.45 -9.43
N SER A 60 3.18 0.88 -9.44
CA SER A 60 2.07 1.83 -9.32
C SER A 60 1.00 1.65 -10.40
N LYS A 61 1.42 1.64 -11.66
CA LYS A 61 0.51 1.50 -12.82
C LYS A 61 0.09 0.05 -13.08
N GLY A 62 0.81 -0.90 -12.50
CA GLY A 62 0.56 -2.32 -12.63
C GLY A 62 -0.30 -2.83 -11.50
N ASP A 63 0.36 -3.22 -10.42
CA ASP A 63 -0.27 -3.91 -9.30
C ASP A 63 -1.20 -2.99 -8.49
N LEU A 64 -0.76 -1.78 -8.13
CA LEU A 64 -1.55 -0.87 -7.30
C LEU A 64 -2.81 -0.37 -8.02
N GLU A 65 -2.69 0.07 -9.26
CA GLU A 65 -3.85 0.52 -10.04
C GLU A 65 -4.87 -0.61 -10.24
N ARG A 66 -4.43 -1.82 -10.58
CA ARG A 66 -5.30 -3.00 -10.68
C ARG A 66 -5.95 -3.34 -9.33
N TYR A 67 -5.19 -3.24 -8.25
CA TYR A 67 -5.68 -3.50 -6.90
C TYR A 67 -6.78 -2.52 -6.51
N LEU A 68 -6.58 -1.21 -6.72
CA LEU A 68 -7.58 -0.19 -6.44
C LEU A 68 -8.81 -0.39 -7.33
N GLN A 69 -8.64 -0.71 -8.62
CA GLN A 69 -9.77 -1.00 -9.50
C GLN A 69 -10.60 -2.20 -9.04
N ALA A 70 -9.96 -3.26 -8.54
CA ALA A 70 -10.62 -4.46 -8.04
C ALA A 70 -11.23 -4.29 -6.65
N SER A 71 -10.61 -3.48 -5.79
CA SER A 71 -11.01 -3.28 -4.39
C SER A 71 -11.92 -2.05 -4.30
N THR A 72 -13.21 -2.25 -4.58
CA THR A 72 -14.20 -1.14 -4.64
C THR A 72 -14.25 -0.36 -3.34
N SER A 73 -14.17 -1.04 -2.19
CA SER A 73 -14.15 -0.39 -0.87
C SER A 73 -12.98 0.58 -0.72
N VAL A 74 -11.75 0.14 -1.02
CA VAL A 74 -10.55 1.00 -0.91
C VAL A 74 -10.61 2.16 -1.91
N ARG A 75 -11.16 1.91 -3.10
CA ARG A 75 -11.29 2.92 -4.15
C ARG A 75 -12.33 3.99 -3.87
N GLU A 76 -13.32 3.70 -3.03
CA GLU A 76 -14.32 4.70 -2.59
C GLU A 76 -13.66 5.82 -1.78
N HIS A 77 -12.64 5.49 -0.99
CA HIS A 77 -11.85 6.43 -0.20
C HIS A 77 -10.80 7.18 -1.01
N GLN A 78 -10.43 6.71 -2.21
CA GLN A 78 -9.41 7.37 -3.02
C GLN A 78 -9.94 8.68 -3.62
N LEU A 79 -9.21 9.79 -3.43
CA LEU A 79 -9.51 11.05 -4.09
C LEU A 79 -9.20 10.94 -5.59
N LYS A 80 -10.14 11.39 -6.42
CA LYS A 80 -10.10 11.22 -7.89
C LYS A 80 -9.78 12.51 -8.64
N HIS A 81 -9.43 13.59 -7.94
CA HIS A 81 -9.01 14.81 -8.62
C HIS A 81 -7.65 14.58 -9.29
N ARG A 82 -7.39 15.30 -10.39
CA ARG A 82 -6.16 15.16 -11.18
C ARG A 82 -4.86 15.34 -10.37
N LYS A 83 -4.92 16.12 -9.29
CA LYS A 83 -3.78 16.40 -8.42
C LYS A 83 -3.58 15.36 -7.31
N ASP A 84 -4.61 14.55 -7.02
CA ASP A 84 -4.66 13.66 -5.87
C ASP A 84 -4.41 12.19 -6.27
N ASP A 85 -4.58 11.85 -7.56
CA ASP A 85 -4.26 10.52 -8.13
C ASP A 85 -3.16 10.63 -9.18
N ASN A 86 -1.91 10.50 -8.73
CA ASN A 86 -0.73 10.51 -9.58
C ASN A 86 -0.02 9.14 -9.55
N THR A 87 1.07 9.06 -10.33
CA THR A 87 1.87 7.82 -10.42
C THR A 87 2.70 7.56 -9.16
N PHE A 88 3.15 8.59 -8.46
CA PHE A 88 4.02 8.44 -7.28
C PHE A 88 3.36 8.89 -5.98
N ASP A 89 2.14 9.39 -6.05
CA ASP A 89 1.41 9.94 -4.93
C ASP A 89 -0.07 9.65 -5.14
N LYS A 90 -0.72 9.17 -4.09
CA LYS A 90 -2.17 8.96 -4.02
C LYS A 90 -2.69 9.51 -2.70
N GLU A 91 -3.77 10.27 -2.77
CA GLU A 91 -4.45 10.80 -1.59
C GLU A 91 -5.80 10.12 -1.38
N PHE A 92 -6.16 9.94 -0.11
CA PHE A 92 -7.43 9.38 0.33
C PHE A 92 -8.24 10.43 1.10
N ASP A 93 -9.55 10.24 1.18
CA ASP A 93 -10.51 11.13 1.83
C ASP A 93 -10.26 11.34 3.33
N SER A 94 -9.62 10.36 3.98
CA SER A 94 -9.14 10.42 5.36
C SER A 94 -7.97 11.38 5.57
N GLY A 95 -7.42 11.97 4.49
CA GLY A 95 -6.22 12.79 4.50
C GLY A 95 -4.92 11.98 4.38
N MET A 96 -5.01 10.65 4.37
CA MET A 96 -3.87 9.76 4.18
C MET A 96 -3.21 10.01 2.82
N ARG A 97 -1.88 10.10 2.83
CA ARG A 97 -1.05 10.14 1.61
C ARG A 97 -0.23 8.87 1.48
N LEU A 98 -0.34 8.23 0.31
CA LEU A 98 0.50 7.12 -0.10
C LEU A 98 1.54 7.62 -1.09
N LEU A 99 2.79 7.67 -0.64
CA LEU A 99 3.95 8.09 -1.43
C LEU A 99 4.71 6.87 -1.96
N LEU A 100 5.16 6.96 -3.21
CA LEU A 100 5.92 5.92 -3.90
C LEU A 100 7.26 6.48 -4.37
N THR A 101 8.36 5.84 -3.97
CA THR A 101 9.72 6.23 -4.38
C THR A 101 10.56 5.08 -4.90
#